data_AF-A0A519LB13-F1
#
_entry.id   AF-A0A519LB13-F1
#
_cell.length_a   1.000
_cell.length_b   1.000
_cell.length_c   1.000
_cell.angle_alpha   90.00
_cell.angle_beta   90.00
_cell.angle_gamma   90.00
#
_symmetry.space_group_name_H-M   'P 1'
#
loop_
_entity.id
_entity.type
_entity.pdbx_description
1 polymer ?
#
loop_
_entity_poly.entity_id
_entity_poly.type
_entity_poly.pdbx_seq_one_letter_code
_entity_poly.pdbx_strand_id
1 'polypeptide(L)'
;MMWIYLAAAVVSVLLGAIQLGSGDTRFYLWATTAAGSVTGFFANRNHLATLLLATLPFAAVFGAAILRRRSENRLPLWFGALFMGLVVVGLAAIRSRAGVILFGPIAIASLLAAWIAAGRGRPGPGLLALTGGVAAAIGAVAILALPPILARFDVQSAPEGRFEGWPIVAAASETWLPLGSGIGSFDAVFRSVEPLEQLDPTFFNHAHNEYLETWLEAGWLGAALIVVFLLWYGRRLWAAWKAGPSRERDLQRAASIALLAMLVHSGVDYPLRTAALAVLFAFCAAILEKAGQPVARDQT
;
A
#
# COMPACT_ATOMS: atom_id res chain seq x y z
N MET A 1 3.38 19.07 2.64
CA MET A 1 3.95 17.71 2.78
C MET A 1 3.22 16.68 1.93
N MET A 2 1.91 16.41 2.08
CA MET A 2 1.23 15.39 1.24
C MET A 2 1.29 15.64 -0.28
N TRP A 3 1.27 16.90 -0.73
CA TRP A 3 1.47 17.24 -2.15
C TRP A 3 2.77 16.71 -2.76
N ILE A 4 3.82 16.53 -1.95
CA ILE A 4 5.10 15.97 -2.39
C ILE A 4 4.92 14.50 -2.78
N TYR A 5 4.16 13.72 -1.99
CA TYR A 5 3.88 12.31 -2.31
C TYR A 5 2.96 12.16 -3.53
N LEU A 6 1.98 13.05 -3.68
CA LEU A 6 1.13 13.08 -4.88
C LEU A 6 1.95 13.42 -6.14
N ALA A 7 2.84 14.42 -6.05
CA ALA A 7 3.75 14.75 -7.14
C ALA A 7 4.72 13.60 -7.43
N ALA A 8 5.32 13.01 -6.40
CA ALA A 8 6.21 11.86 -6.54
C ALA A 8 5.51 10.67 -7.18
N ALA A 9 4.24 10.41 -6.85
CA ALA A 9 3.44 9.37 -7.50
C ALA A 9 3.24 9.64 -8.99
N VAL A 10 2.88 10.89 -9.37
CA VAL A 10 2.74 11.28 -10.78
C VAL A 10 4.06 11.12 -11.52
N VAL A 11 5.15 11.68 -11.00
CA VAL A 11 6.47 11.61 -11.63
C VAL A 11 6.95 10.16 -11.73
N SER A 12 6.68 9.32 -10.73
CA SER A 12 7.03 7.89 -10.77
C SER A 12 6.30 7.17 -11.89
N VAL A 13 5.01 7.46 -12.12
CA VAL A 13 4.25 6.86 -13.23
C VAL A 13 4.75 7.35 -14.58
N LEU A 14 5.08 8.64 -14.70
CA LEU A 14 5.66 9.19 -15.94
C LEU A 14 7.02 8.55 -16.25
N LEU A 15 7.90 8.43 -15.25
CA LEU A 15 9.17 7.71 -15.41
C LEU A 15 8.94 6.23 -15.76
N GLY A 16 7.97 5.59 -15.12
CA GLY A 16 7.58 4.21 -15.44
C GLY A 16 7.07 4.04 -16.88
N ALA A 17 6.35 5.03 -17.41
CA ALA A 17 5.91 5.04 -18.80
C ALA A 17 7.11 5.19 -19.76
N ILE A 18 8.10 6.02 -19.43
CA ILE A 18 9.35 6.16 -20.20
C ILE A 18 10.17 4.86 -20.16
N GLN A 19 10.27 4.22 -18.99
CA GLN A 19 10.94 2.93 -18.81
C GLN A 19 10.31 1.83 -19.69
N LEU A 20 8.98 1.79 -19.73
CA LEU A 20 8.24 0.82 -20.55
C LEU A 20 8.34 1.13 -22.04
N GLY A 21 8.19 2.41 -22.43
CA GLY A 21 8.17 2.82 -23.82
C GLY A 21 9.54 2.81 -24.51
N SER A 22 10.62 3.07 -23.76
CA SER A 22 11.98 3.05 -24.31
C SER A 22 12.59 1.65 -24.34
N GLY A 23 12.31 0.81 -23.34
CA GLY A 23 13.00 -0.47 -23.14
C GLY A 23 14.51 -0.34 -22.86
N ASP A 24 15.01 0.89 -22.70
CA ASP A 24 16.44 1.18 -22.51
C ASP A 24 16.79 1.11 -21.02
N THR A 25 17.82 0.33 -20.70
CA THR A 25 18.29 0.10 -19.32
C THR A 25 18.75 1.37 -18.62
N ARG A 26 19.13 2.43 -19.35
CA ARG A 26 19.56 3.72 -18.76
C ARG A 26 18.49 4.42 -17.94
N PHE A 27 17.21 4.14 -18.19
CA PHE A 27 16.09 4.72 -17.44
C PHE A 27 15.72 3.90 -16.19
N TYR A 28 16.35 2.74 -15.97
CA TYR A 28 16.18 1.92 -14.79
C TYR A 28 17.24 2.30 -13.76
N LEU A 29 16.79 2.81 -12.61
CA LEU A 29 17.67 3.37 -11.58
C LEU A 29 18.38 2.30 -10.74
N TRP A 30 17.95 1.05 -10.87
CA TRP A 30 18.42 -0.07 -10.08
C TRP A 30 18.90 -1.19 -11.00
N ALA A 31 20.14 -1.65 -10.79
CA ALA A 31 20.75 -2.71 -11.57
C ALA A 31 19.99 -4.05 -11.48
N THR A 32 19.23 -4.23 -10.39
CA THR A 32 18.42 -5.43 -10.12
C THR A 32 17.07 -5.41 -10.83
N THR A 33 16.73 -4.36 -11.59
CA THR A 33 15.44 -4.23 -12.25
C THR A 33 15.56 -4.57 -13.74
N ALA A 34 14.80 -5.57 -14.18
CA ALA A 34 14.76 -5.97 -15.59
C ALA A 34 14.04 -4.92 -16.45
N ALA A 35 14.57 -4.70 -17.66
CA ALA A 35 13.95 -3.88 -18.69
C ALA A 35 12.57 -4.42 -19.08
N GLY A 36 11.63 -3.54 -19.40
CA GLY A 36 10.22 -3.86 -19.71
C GLY A 36 9.28 -3.83 -18.49
N SER A 37 9.76 -3.39 -17.32
CA SER A 37 8.96 -3.25 -16.10
C SER A 37 8.65 -1.78 -15.78
N VAL A 38 7.44 -1.51 -15.28
CA VAL A 38 7.02 -0.16 -14.85
C VAL A 38 7.33 -0.03 -13.35
N THR A 39 8.44 0.61 -13.02
CA THR A 39 8.92 0.67 -11.62
C THR A 39 9.11 2.10 -11.11
N GLY A 40 9.24 3.07 -12.01
CA GLY A 40 9.46 4.47 -11.65
C GLY A 40 10.77 4.60 -10.87
N PHE A 41 10.69 5.17 -9.67
CA PHE A 41 11.86 5.30 -8.79
C PHE A 41 12.18 4.05 -7.95
N PHE A 42 11.31 3.03 -7.96
CA PHE A 42 11.49 1.83 -7.15
C PHE A 42 12.25 0.75 -7.90
N ALA A 43 12.88 -0.17 -7.18
CA ALA A 43 13.45 -1.39 -7.77
C ALA A 43 12.35 -2.45 -8.05
N ASN A 44 11.30 -2.45 -7.21
CA ASN A 44 10.17 -3.38 -7.26
C ASN A 44 8.90 -2.66 -7.76
N ARG A 45 8.30 -3.19 -8.83
CA ARG A 45 7.05 -2.68 -9.44
C ARG A 45 5.87 -2.61 -8.45
N ASN A 46 5.81 -3.53 -7.49
CA ASN A 46 4.78 -3.55 -6.46
C ASN A 46 4.92 -2.39 -5.46
N HIS A 47 6.13 -1.85 -5.25
CA HIS A 47 6.31 -0.68 -4.38
C HIS A 47 5.76 0.59 -5.04
N LEU A 48 5.86 0.71 -6.37
CA LEU A 48 5.16 1.76 -7.11
C LEU A 48 3.64 1.60 -6.98
N ALA A 49 3.11 0.39 -7.14
CA ALA A 49 1.68 0.12 -6.90
C ALA A 49 1.24 0.52 -5.48
N THR A 50 2.08 0.24 -4.48
CA THR A 50 1.84 0.65 -3.08
C THR A 50 1.77 2.16 -2.93
N LEU A 51 2.70 2.90 -3.55
CA LEU A 51 2.69 4.36 -3.53
C LEU A 51 1.39 4.91 -4.13
N LEU A 52 0.94 4.36 -5.27
CA LEU A 52 -0.30 4.78 -5.92
C LEU A 52 -1.53 4.53 -5.05
N LEU A 53 -1.63 3.34 -4.44
CA LEU A 53 -2.73 2.99 -3.55
C LEU A 53 -2.73 3.84 -2.27
N ALA A 54 -1.55 4.08 -1.68
CA ALA A 54 -1.41 4.86 -0.46
C ALA A 54 -1.70 6.36 -0.66
N THR A 55 -1.49 6.90 -1.87
CA THR A 55 -1.73 8.32 -2.17
C THR A 55 -3.14 8.59 -2.71
N LEU A 56 -3.81 7.60 -3.29
CA LEU A 56 -5.20 7.67 -3.77
C LEU A 56 -6.20 8.30 -2.77
N PRO A 57 -6.27 7.87 -1.49
CA PRO A 57 -7.24 8.43 -0.55
C PRO A 57 -7.04 9.93 -0.30
N PHE A 58 -5.80 10.42 -0.35
CA PHE A 58 -5.52 11.85 -0.17
C PHE A 58 -6.01 12.68 -1.35
N ALA A 59 -5.77 12.22 -2.58
CA ALA A 59 -6.27 12.89 -3.79
C ALA A 59 -7.81 12.95 -3.80
N ALA A 60 -8.47 11.84 -3.47
CA ALA A 60 -9.92 11.74 -3.41
C ALA A 60 -10.52 12.69 -2.36
N VAL A 61 -9.97 12.67 -1.14
CA VAL A 61 -10.44 13.50 -0.03
C VAL A 61 -10.20 15.00 -0.29
N PHE A 62 -9.01 15.38 -0.77
CA PHE A 62 -8.72 16.80 -1.05
C PHE A 62 -9.59 17.36 -2.16
N GLY A 63 -9.84 16.59 -3.23
CA GLY A 63 -10.74 17.00 -4.29
C GLY A 63 -12.18 17.15 -3.82
N ALA A 64 -12.68 16.20 -3.04
CA ALA A 64 -14.06 16.21 -2.56
C ALA A 64 -14.32 17.27 -1.48
N ALA A 65 -13.32 17.61 -0.66
CA ALA A 65 -13.45 18.65 0.38
C ALA A 65 -13.83 20.03 -0.16
N ILE A 66 -13.53 20.32 -1.44
CA ILE A 66 -13.93 21.56 -2.13
C ILE A 66 -15.44 21.67 -2.29
N LEU A 67 -16.13 20.54 -2.47
CA LEU A 67 -17.60 20.50 -2.60
C LEU A 67 -18.28 21.02 -1.32
N ARG A 68 -17.77 20.61 -0.15
CA ARG A 68 -18.27 21.07 1.15
C ARG A 68 -18.06 22.57 1.34
N ARG A 69 -16.92 23.10 0.88
CA ARG A 69 -16.57 24.52 0.99
C ARG A 69 -17.33 25.41 -0.01
N ARG A 70 -18.09 24.83 -0.94
CA ARG A 70 -18.75 25.54 -2.06
C ARG A 70 -17.80 26.47 -2.82
N SER A 71 -16.53 26.08 -2.92
CA SER A 71 -15.50 26.88 -3.59
C SER A 71 -15.74 26.92 -5.10
N GLU A 72 -15.58 28.11 -5.68
CA GLU A 72 -15.66 28.33 -7.13
C GLU A 72 -14.49 27.64 -7.86
N ASN A 73 -13.31 27.60 -7.24
CA ASN A 73 -12.16 26.88 -7.78
C ASN A 73 -12.38 25.36 -7.67
N ARG A 74 -12.69 24.73 -8.82
CA ARG A 74 -12.89 23.27 -8.96
C ARG A 74 -11.61 22.50 -9.30
N LEU A 75 -10.46 23.16 -9.44
CA LEU A 75 -9.20 22.52 -9.84
C LEU A 75 -8.82 21.33 -8.93
N PRO A 76 -8.92 21.38 -7.59
CA PRO A 76 -8.55 20.23 -6.76
C PRO A 76 -9.48 19.03 -6.95
N LEU A 77 -10.76 19.26 -7.29
CA LEU A 77 -11.72 18.19 -7.60
C LEU A 77 -11.31 17.46 -8.88
N TRP A 78 -11.01 18.23 -9.94
CA TRP A 78 -10.53 17.66 -11.21
C TRP A 78 -9.18 16.97 -11.05
N PHE A 79 -8.26 17.55 -10.28
CA PHE A 79 -7.00 16.90 -9.93
C PHE A 79 -7.24 15.55 -9.25
N GLY A 80 -8.13 15.49 -8.26
CA GLY A 80 -8.47 14.22 -7.58
C GLY A 80 -9.05 13.17 -8.52
N ALA A 81 -9.94 13.57 -9.43
CA ALA A 81 -10.54 12.68 -10.43
C ALA A 81 -9.50 12.17 -11.45
N LEU A 82 -8.66 13.06 -11.97
CA LEU A 82 -7.58 12.72 -12.89
C LEU A 82 -6.53 11.82 -12.23
N PHE A 83 -6.19 12.08 -10.96
CA PHE A 83 -5.29 11.22 -10.19
C PHE A 83 -5.86 9.82 -9.99
N MET A 84 -7.16 9.69 -9.73
CA MET A 84 -7.81 8.37 -9.66
C MET A 84 -7.73 7.62 -11.00
N GLY A 85 -7.94 8.33 -12.12
CA GLY A 85 -7.73 7.77 -13.47
C GLY A 85 -6.28 7.33 -13.71
N LEU A 86 -5.31 8.15 -13.28
CA LEU A 86 -3.88 7.82 -13.33
C LEU A 86 -3.57 6.56 -12.53
N VAL A 87 -4.15 6.39 -11.33
CA VAL A 87 -3.93 5.18 -10.53
C VAL A 87 -4.47 3.94 -11.24
N VAL A 88 -5.65 4.01 -11.88
CA VAL A 88 -6.20 2.90 -12.67
C VAL A 88 -5.26 2.51 -13.81
N VAL A 89 -4.85 3.49 -14.63
CA VAL A 89 -3.96 3.25 -15.77
C VAL A 89 -2.57 2.79 -15.31
N GLY A 90 -2.03 3.40 -14.26
CA GLY A 90 -0.75 3.06 -13.67
C GLY A 90 -0.72 1.63 -13.15
N LEU A 91 -1.71 1.20 -12.38
CA LEU A 91 -1.80 -0.17 -11.87
C LEU A 91 -1.94 -1.21 -12.99
N ALA A 92 -2.70 -0.89 -14.03
CA ALA A 92 -2.80 -1.74 -15.22
C ALA A 92 -1.44 -1.90 -15.92
N ALA A 93 -0.68 -0.81 -16.06
CA ALA A 93 0.66 -0.85 -16.67
C ALA A 93 1.70 -1.57 -15.79
N ILE A 94 1.64 -1.39 -14.46
CA ILE A 94 2.53 -2.03 -13.49
C ILE A 94 2.37 -3.56 -13.46
N ARG A 95 1.16 -4.08 -13.75
CA ARG A 95 0.84 -5.52 -13.69
C ARG A 95 1.12 -6.14 -12.31
N SER A 96 0.91 -5.38 -11.23
CA SER A 96 1.03 -5.89 -9.86
C SER A 96 -0.25 -6.62 -9.44
N ARG A 97 -0.17 -7.95 -9.20
CA ARG A 97 -1.34 -8.75 -8.78
C ARG A 97 -1.96 -8.19 -7.50
N ALA A 98 -1.14 -8.02 -6.47
CA ALA A 98 -1.55 -7.45 -5.19
C ALA A 98 -2.08 -6.01 -5.35
N GLY A 99 -1.42 -5.18 -6.19
CA GLY A 99 -1.88 -3.83 -6.49
C GLY A 99 -3.29 -3.79 -7.10
N VAL A 100 -3.58 -4.67 -8.07
CA VAL A 100 -4.91 -4.76 -8.71
C VAL A 100 -5.96 -5.28 -7.74
N ILE A 101 -5.64 -6.31 -6.94
CA ILE A 101 -6.55 -6.86 -5.93
C ILE A 101 -6.91 -5.78 -4.89
N LEU A 102 -5.92 -5.03 -4.41
CA LEU A 102 -6.12 -3.99 -3.38
C LEU A 102 -6.81 -2.73 -3.91
N PHE A 103 -6.75 -2.46 -5.22
CA PHE A 103 -7.35 -1.26 -5.79
C PHE A 103 -8.84 -1.12 -5.46
N GLY A 104 -9.64 -2.17 -5.64
CA GLY A 104 -11.09 -2.12 -5.41
C GLY A 104 -11.45 -1.66 -3.99
N PRO A 105 -11.04 -2.40 -2.94
CA PRO A 105 -11.29 -2.02 -1.55
C PRO A 105 -10.75 -0.63 -1.19
N ILE A 106 -9.53 -0.27 -1.65
CA ILE A 106 -8.92 1.03 -1.36
C ILE A 106 -9.64 2.18 -2.08
N ALA A 107 -10.05 2.00 -3.32
CA ALA A 107 -10.83 2.99 -4.07
C ALA A 107 -12.20 3.20 -3.43
N ILE A 108 -12.88 2.13 -3.03
CA ILE A 108 -14.17 2.20 -2.31
C ILE A 108 -14.01 2.96 -0.99
N ALA A 109 -13.02 2.62 -0.17
CA ALA A 109 -12.75 3.32 1.08
C ALA A 109 -12.41 4.80 0.84
N SER A 110 -11.64 5.10 -0.21
CA SER A 110 -11.29 6.46 -0.62
C SER A 110 -12.52 7.27 -1.04
N LEU A 111 -13.43 6.66 -1.79
CA LEU A 111 -14.70 7.28 -2.20
C LEU A 111 -15.65 7.50 -1.02
N LEU A 112 -15.70 6.59 -0.05
CA LEU A 112 -16.44 6.80 1.20
C LEU A 112 -15.85 7.95 2.04
N ALA A 113 -14.52 8.03 2.15
CA ALA A 113 -13.87 9.15 2.82
C ALA A 113 -14.12 10.47 2.07
N ALA A 114 -14.07 10.46 0.74
CA ALA A 114 -14.40 11.58 -0.12
C ALA A 114 -15.88 12.01 0.01
N TRP A 115 -16.81 11.06 0.13
CA TRP A 115 -18.24 11.33 0.38
C TRP A 115 -18.43 12.14 1.67
N ILE A 116 -17.79 11.71 2.75
CA ILE A 116 -17.81 12.42 4.03
C ILE A 116 -17.13 13.79 3.90
N ALA A 117 -15.97 13.86 3.26
CA ALA A 117 -15.24 15.11 3.02
C ALA A 117 -16.06 16.13 2.20
N ALA A 118 -16.89 15.66 1.26
CA ALA A 118 -17.83 16.48 0.49
C ALA A 118 -19.01 17.03 1.31
N GLY A 119 -19.13 16.68 2.59
CA GLY A 119 -20.18 17.17 3.48
C GLY A 119 -21.51 16.41 3.34
N ARG A 120 -21.52 15.24 2.71
CA ARG A 120 -22.74 14.44 2.49
C ARG A 120 -23.17 13.61 3.71
N GLY A 121 -22.70 13.97 4.90
CA GLY A 121 -22.93 13.21 6.11
C GLY A 121 -22.25 11.84 6.12
N ARG A 122 -22.65 10.99 7.07
CA ARG A 122 -22.08 9.66 7.26
C ARG A 122 -22.82 8.65 6.39
N PRO A 123 -22.12 7.69 5.78
CA PRO A 123 -22.77 6.64 4.99
C PRO A 123 -23.71 5.83 5.90
N GLY A 124 -24.96 5.63 5.46
CA GLY A 124 -25.92 4.78 6.16
C GLY A 124 -25.53 3.30 6.09
N PRO A 125 -26.10 2.45 6.95
CA PRO A 125 -25.74 1.03 7.03
C PRO A 125 -25.94 0.27 5.71
N GLY A 126 -26.97 0.63 4.91
CA GLY A 126 -27.19 0.03 3.60
C GLY A 126 -26.09 0.33 2.58
N LEU A 127 -25.56 1.56 2.57
CA LEU A 127 -24.44 1.93 1.71
C LEU A 127 -23.15 1.22 2.17
N LEU A 128 -22.92 1.11 3.48
CA LEU A 128 -21.79 0.36 4.03
C LEU A 128 -21.86 -1.13 3.69
N ALA A 129 -23.04 -1.75 3.80
CA ALA A 129 -23.26 -3.14 3.41
C ALA A 129 -23.03 -3.34 1.90
N LEU A 130 -23.55 -2.45 1.06
CA LEU A 130 -23.34 -2.50 -0.39
C LEU A 130 -21.86 -2.37 -0.76
N THR A 131 -21.20 -1.34 -0.26
CA THR A 131 -19.78 -1.09 -0.55
C THR A 131 -18.87 -2.19 0.00
N GLY A 132 -19.17 -2.72 1.18
CA GLY A 132 -18.51 -3.90 1.74
C GLY A 132 -18.72 -5.15 0.87
N GLY A 133 -19.95 -5.38 0.41
CA GLY A 133 -20.29 -6.49 -0.49
C GLY A 133 -19.58 -6.40 -1.84
N VAL A 134 -19.53 -5.20 -2.45
CA VAL A 134 -18.80 -4.96 -3.70
C VAL A 134 -17.29 -5.16 -3.51
N ALA A 135 -16.72 -4.65 -2.42
CA ALA A 135 -15.30 -4.85 -2.11
C ALA A 135 -14.97 -6.34 -1.93
N ALA A 136 -15.82 -7.09 -1.22
CA ALA A 136 -15.68 -8.53 -1.04
C ALA A 136 -15.81 -9.30 -2.37
N ALA A 137 -16.77 -8.92 -3.21
CA ALA A 137 -16.95 -9.52 -4.53
C ALA A 137 -15.74 -9.26 -5.45
N ILE A 138 -15.22 -8.04 -5.48
CA ILE A 138 -13.99 -7.70 -6.22
C ILE A 138 -12.83 -8.55 -5.69
N GLY A 139 -12.66 -8.65 -4.37
CA GLY A 139 -11.63 -9.49 -3.75
C GLY A 139 -11.76 -10.95 -4.16
N ALA A 140 -12.96 -11.52 -4.11
CA ALA A 140 -13.23 -12.90 -4.51
C ALA A 140 -12.92 -13.14 -5.99
N VAL A 141 -13.40 -12.26 -6.89
CA VAL A 141 -13.10 -12.33 -8.33
C VAL A 141 -11.60 -12.22 -8.57
N ALA A 142 -10.92 -11.30 -7.87
CA ALA A 142 -9.50 -11.09 -8.07
C ALA A 142 -8.65 -12.28 -7.55
N ILE A 143 -9.09 -12.97 -6.51
CA ILE A 143 -8.44 -14.21 -6.03
C ILE A 143 -8.69 -15.37 -7.00
N LEU A 144 -9.93 -15.52 -7.49
CA LEU A 144 -10.32 -16.70 -8.26
C LEU A 144 -10.00 -16.60 -9.77
N ALA A 145 -10.16 -15.43 -10.37
CA ALA A 145 -10.11 -15.25 -11.82
C ALA A 145 -8.84 -14.55 -12.33
N LEU A 146 -8.15 -13.79 -11.47
CA LEU A 146 -7.00 -13.00 -11.88
C LEU A 146 -5.69 -13.81 -12.03
N PRO A 147 -5.42 -14.89 -11.25
CA PRO A 147 -4.20 -15.68 -11.42
C PRO A 147 -3.96 -16.21 -12.85
N PRO A 148 -4.92 -16.87 -13.54
CA PRO A 148 -4.69 -17.37 -14.89
C PRO A 148 -4.56 -16.24 -15.93
N ILE A 149 -5.19 -15.09 -15.69
CA ILE A 149 -5.06 -13.90 -16.57
C ILE A 149 -3.65 -13.34 -16.43
N LEU A 150 -3.18 -13.12 -15.20
CA LEU A 150 -1.88 -12.52 -14.94
C LEU A 150 -0.73 -13.45 -15.32
N ALA A 151 -0.89 -14.77 -15.17
CA ALA A 151 0.09 -15.76 -15.63
C ALA A 151 0.43 -15.62 -17.13
N ARG A 152 -0.55 -15.23 -17.97
CA ARG A 152 -0.33 -14.99 -19.40
C ARG A 152 0.48 -13.73 -19.71
N PHE A 153 0.58 -12.80 -18.75
CA PHE A 153 1.35 -11.56 -18.89
C PHE A 153 2.68 -11.59 -18.13
N ASP A 154 3.03 -12.69 -17.46
CA ASP A 154 4.16 -12.82 -16.54
C ASP A 154 5.31 -13.68 -17.10
N VAL A 155 5.57 -13.60 -18.41
CA VAL A 155 6.57 -14.44 -19.13
C VAL A 155 8.02 -14.22 -18.63
N GLN A 156 8.28 -13.19 -17.81
CA GLN A 156 9.62 -12.80 -17.35
C GLN A 156 9.80 -12.73 -15.82
N SER A 157 8.76 -12.93 -15.02
CA SER A 157 8.88 -12.89 -13.56
C SER A 157 8.87 -14.32 -13.04
N ALA A 158 9.89 -14.75 -12.28
CA ALA A 158 9.93 -16.05 -11.59
C ALA A 158 8.57 -16.29 -10.88
N PRO A 159 7.71 -17.20 -11.37
CA PRO A 159 6.28 -17.13 -11.06
C PRO A 159 5.87 -17.60 -9.66
N GLU A 160 6.65 -18.43 -8.95
CA GLU A 160 6.06 -19.28 -7.90
C GLU A 160 6.83 -19.42 -6.57
N GLY A 161 8.12 -19.04 -6.51
CA GLY A 161 8.95 -19.29 -5.31
C GLY A 161 8.60 -18.50 -4.03
N ARG A 162 7.83 -17.40 -4.12
CA ARG A 162 7.57 -16.51 -2.96
C ARG A 162 6.82 -17.20 -1.82
N PHE A 163 5.81 -17.98 -2.16
CA PHE A 163 5.01 -18.69 -1.15
C PHE A 163 5.66 -20.01 -0.73
N GLU A 164 6.47 -20.60 -1.61
CA GLU A 164 7.23 -21.83 -1.34
C GLU A 164 8.31 -21.61 -0.28
N GLY A 165 8.87 -20.40 -0.18
CA GLY A 165 9.83 -20.02 0.86
C GLY A 165 9.21 -19.82 2.25
N TRP A 166 7.90 -19.58 2.37
CA TRP A 166 7.29 -19.23 3.67
C TRP A 166 7.40 -20.34 4.73
N PRO A 167 7.15 -21.63 4.42
CA PRO A 167 7.37 -22.72 5.38
C PRO A 167 8.83 -22.79 5.85
N ILE A 168 9.79 -22.53 4.97
CA ILE A 168 11.23 -22.55 5.30
C ILE A 168 11.56 -21.40 6.26
N VAL A 169 11.09 -20.19 5.96
CA VAL A 169 11.27 -19.02 6.84
C VAL A 169 10.61 -19.24 8.20
N ALA A 170 9.40 -19.80 8.22
CA ALA A 170 8.67 -20.11 9.46
C ALA A 170 9.44 -21.12 10.33
N ALA A 171 9.92 -22.22 9.73
CA ALA A 171 10.73 -23.22 10.42
C ALA A 171 12.07 -22.64 10.92
N ALA A 172 12.75 -21.84 10.10
CA ALA A 172 13.99 -21.18 10.48
C ALA A 172 13.80 -20.24 11.68
N SER A 173 12.65 -19.58 11.76
CA SER A 173 12.32 -18.66 12.86
C SER A 173 12.33 -19.35 14.22
N GLU A 174 11.96 -20.63 14.30
CA GLU A 174 11.91 -21.39 15.56
C GLU A 174 13.29 -21.49 16.24
N THR A 175 14.37 -21.50 15.44
CA THR A 175 15.75 -21.60 15.94
C THR A 175 16.20 -20.33 16.68
N TRP A 176 15.59 -19.18 16.37
CA TRP A 176 16.02 -17.88 16.86
C TRP A 176 15.08 -17.28 17.91
N LEU A 177 14.03 -18.00 18.31
CA LEU A 177 13.13 -17.54 19.36
C LEU A 177 13.83 -17.53 20.73
N PRO A 178 13.44 -16.60 21.62
CA PRO A 178 12.35 -15.62 21.48
C PRO A 178 12.76 -14.28 20.86
N LEU A 179 14.06 -14.02 20.64
CA LEU A 179 14.56 -12.69 20.27
C LEU A 179 14.57 -12.43 18.75
N GLY A 180 14.55 -13.49 17.94
CA GLY A 180 14.77 -13.42 16.50
C GLY A 180 16.25 -13.42 16.13
N SER A 181 16.53 -13.54 14.84
CA SER A 181 17.89 -13.64 14.30
C SER A 181 18.62 -12.29 14.18
N GLY A 182 17.94 -11.18 14.46
CA GLY A 182 18.44 -9.81 14.35
C GLY A 182 17.87 -9.07 13.14
N ILE A 183 17.59 -7.76 13.29
CA ILE A 183 17.05 -6.93 12.21
C ILE A 183 18.04 -6.84 11.05
N GLY A 184 17.57 -7.10 9.83
CA GLY A 184 18.37 -7.10 8.61
C GLY A 184 19.13 -8.41 8.36
N SER A 185 18.89 -9.46 9.16
CA SER A 185 19.55 -10.75 9.01
C SER A 185 18.86 -11.71 8.03
N PHE A 186 17.67 -11.35 7.52
CA PHE A 186 16.85 -12.24 6.70
C PHE A 186 17.64 -12.96 5.59
N ASP A 187 18.34 -12.21 4.74
CA ASP A 187 19.08 -12.76 3.60
C ASP A 187 20.18 -13.75 4.04
N ALA A 188 20.93 -13.43 5.08
CA ALA A 188 21.99 -14.29 5.60
C ALA A 188 21.43 -15.59 6.20
N VAL A 189 20.32 -15.49 6.94
CA VAL A 189 19.68 -16.64 7.57
C VAL A 189 19.02 -17.53 6.53
N PHE A 190 18.24 -16.95 5.61
CA PHE A 190 17.53 -17.72 4.59
C PHE A 190 18.50 -18.53 3.72
N ARG A 191 19.60 -17.93 3.25
CA ARG A 191 20.62 -18.67 2.47
C ARG A 191 21.29 -19.81 3.22
N SER A 192 21.33 -19.77 4.55
CA SER A 192 21.90 -20.87 5.33
C SER A 192 20.99 -22.10 5.41
N VAL A 193 19.70 -21.94 5.08
CA VAL A 193 18.67 -22.98 5.18
C VAL A 193 17.92 -23.22 3.86
N GLU A 194 18.27 -22.48 2.79
CA GLU A 194 17.67 -22.58 1.47
C GLU A 194 17.96 -23.97 0.84
N PRO A 195 16.93 -24.74 0.43
CA PRO A 195 17.14 -26.03 -0.21
C PRO A 195 17.91 -25.90 -1.51
N LEU A 196 18.84 -26.82 -1.76
CA LEU A 196 19.66 -26.82 -2.98
C LEU A 196 18.81 -26.94 -4.26
N GLU A 197 17.68 -27.62 -4.15
CA GLU A 197 16.72 -27.82 -5.24
C GLU A 197 15.94 -26.54 -5.59
N GLN A 198 15.95 -25.54 -4.70
CA GLN A 198 15.28 -24.24 -4.85
C GLN A 198 16.25 -23.10 -5.17
N LEU A 199 17.55 -23.40 -5.33
CA LEU A 199 18.55 -22.42 -5.71
C LEU A 199 18.25 -21.85 -7.10
N ASP A 200 17.78 -20.61 -7.12
CA ASP A 200 17.49 -19.86 -8.34
C ASP A 200 18.57 -18.77 -8.54
N PRO A 201 18.95 -18.44 -9.79
CA PRO A 201 19.84 -17.31 -10.07
C PRO A 201 19.27 -15.94 -9.60
N THR A 202 17.96 -15.88 -9.33
CA THR A 202 17.28 -14.70 -8.80
C THR A 202 17.33 -14.67 -7.27
N PHE A 203 17.74 -13.53 -6.74
CA PHE A 203 17.95 -13.31 -5.32
C PHE A 203 16.63 -13.26 -4.53
N PHE A 204 16.40 -14.20 -3.60
CA PHE A 204 15.31 -14.14 -2.62
C PHE A 204 15.70 -13.26 -1.41
N ASN A 205 15.79 -11.96 -1.63
CA ASN A 205 16.34 -11.01 -0.66
C ASN A 205 15.40 -10.66 0.52
N HIS A 206 14.12 -11.01 0.42
CA HIS A 206 13.09 -10.76 1.43
C HIS A 206 12.00 -11.83 1.35
N ALA A 207 11.29 -12.05 2.46
CA ALA A 207 10.25 -13.09 2.54
C ALA A 207 9.03 -12.82 1.64
N HIS A 208 8.92 -11.60 1.09
CA HIS A 208 7.67 -11.10 0.49
C HIS A 208 6.47 -11.24 1.43
N ASN A 209 6.74 -11.08 2.73
CA ASN A 209 5.79 -11.02 3.81
C ASN A 209 6.50 -10.36 5.01
N GLU A 210 6.28 -9.07 5.23
CA GLU A 210 6.99 -8.33 6.29
C GLU A 210 6.65 -8.83 7.69
N TYR A 211 5.48 -9.44 7.88
CA TYR A 211 5.11 -10.04 9.17
C TYR A 211 5.96 -11.27 9.47
N LEU A 212 6.11 -12.16 8.47
CA LEU A 212 6.93 -13.36 8.59
C LEU A 212 8.42 -13.01 8.71
N GLU A 213 8.89 -12.01 7.96
CA GLU A 213 10.26 -11.51 8.07
C GLU A 213 10.52 -10.87 9.43
N THR A 214 9.58 -10.07 9.95
CA THR A 214 9.68 -9.50 11.31
C THR A 214 9.67 -10.58 12.38
N TRP A 215 8.92 -11.67 12.17
CA TRP A 215 8.92 -12.82 13.05
C TRP A 215 10.28 -13.52 13.10
N LEU A 216 10.91 -13.76 11.94
CA LEU A 216 12.27 -14.28 11.87
C LEU A 216 13.27 -13.36 12.57
N GLU A 217 13.26 -12.07 12.21
CA GLU A 217 14.31 -11.12 12.61
C GLU A 217 14.19 -10.62 14.06
N ALA A 218 12.97 -10.50 14.59
CA ALA A 218 12.71 -9.87 15.89
C ALA A 218 11.86 -10.73 16.85
N GLY A 219 11.49 -11.95 16.44
CA GLY A 219 10.80 -12.93 17.28
C GLY A 219 9.58 -12.38 17.99
N TRP A 220 9.46 -12.68 19.29
CA TRP A 220 8.34 -12.28 20.13
C TRP A 220 8.26 -10.77 20.32
N LEU A 221 9.39 -10.06 20.35
CA LEU A 221 9.40 -8.61 20.48
C LEU A 221 8.80 -7.95 19.24
N GLY A 222 9.20 -8.41 18.04
CA GLY A 222 8.62 -7.95 16.78
C GLY A 222 7.11 -8.21 16.69
N ALA A 223 6.69 -9.44 17.04
CA ALA A 223 5.27 -9.80 17.07
C ALA A 223 4.47 -8.92 18.06
N ALA A 224 4.99 -8.68 19.26
CA ALA A 224 4.35 -7.83 20.25
C ALA A 224 4.20 -6.37 19.75
N LEU A 225 5.23 -5.82 19.10
CA LEU A 225 5.18 -4.49 18.50
C LEU A 225 4.13 -4.38 17.39
N ILE A 226 4.01 -5.39 16.53
CA ILE A 226 2.96 -5.46 15.51
C ILE A 226 1.58 -5.45 16.16
N VAL A 227 1.35 -6.28 17.18
CA VAL A 227 0.07 -6.33 17.89
C VAL A 227 -0.27 -4.98 18.53
N VAL A 228 0.68 -4.36 19.24
CA VAL A 228 0.50 -3.03 19.85
C VAL A 228 0.18 -1.99 18.78
N PHE A 229 0.88 -2.01 17.66
CA PHE A 229 0.62 -1.11 16.53
C PHE A 229 -0.79 -1.31 15.97
N LEU A 230 -1.23 -2.56 15.75
CA LEU A 230 -2.57 -2.86 15.24
C LEU A 230 -3.68 -2.43 16.19
N LEU A 231 -3.49 -2.61 17.50
CA LEU A 231 -4.42 -2.13 18.53
C LEU A 231 -4.49 -0.59 18.54
N TRP A 232 -3.35 0.08 18.45
CA TRP A 232 -3.28 1.54 18.30
C TRP A 232 -4.00 1.99 17.02
N TYR A 233 -3.69 1.37 15.89
CA TYR A 233 -4.27 1.68 14.58
C TYR A 233 -5.78 1.53 14.61
N GLY A 234 -6.31 0.42 15.15
CA GLY A 234 -7.75 0.18 15.27
C GLY A 234 -8.46 1.26 16.11
N ARG A 235 -7.87 1.67 17.24
CA ARG A 235 -8.41 2.76 18.08
C ARG A 235 -8.44 4.09 17.33
N ARG A 236 -7.38 4.45 16.61
CA ARG A 236 -7.30 5.73 15.88
C ARG A 236 -8.17 5.73 14.61
N LEU A 237 -8.23 4.61 13.90
CA LEU A 237 -9.16 4.36 12.80
C LEU A 237 -10.59 4.63 13.28
N TRP A 238 -11.01 3.99 14.37
CA TRP A 238 -12.33 4.22 14.95
C TRP A 238 -12.58 5.70 15.26
N ALA A 239 -11.62 6.39 15.90
CA ALA A 239 -11.75 7.81 16.22
C ALA A 239 -11.89 8.70 14.97
N ALA A 240 -11.10 8.45 13.92
CA ALA A 240 -11.13 9.20 12.67
C ALA A 240 -12.46 9.04 11.92
N TRP A 241 -13.00 7.82 11.90
CA TRP A 241 -14.26 7.50 11.23
C TRP A 241 -15.49 7.81 12.08
N LYS A 242 -15.33 7.91 13.41
CA LYS A 242 -16.39 8.35 14.34
C LYS A 242 -16.67 9.85 14.27
N ALA A 243 -15.67 10.66 13.96
CA ALA A 243 -15.83 12.11 13.93
C ALA A 243 -16.62 12.61 12.70
N GLY A 244 -17.22 13.80 12.82
CA GLY A 244 -17.84 14.51 11.69
C GLY A 244 -16.81 15.03 10.67
N PRO A 245 -17.29 15.55 9.52
CA PRO A 245 -16.43 16.09 8.47
C PRO A 245 -15.71 17.38 8.93
N SER A 246 -14.38 17.43 8.75
CA SER A 246 -13.53 18.62 8.98
C SER A 246 -12.18 18.39 8.31
N ARG A 247 -11.38 19.45 8.10
CA ARG A 247 -10.10 19.35 7.38
C ARG A 247 -9.16 18.32 8.00
N GLU A 248 -9.05 18.32 9.32
CA GLU A 248 -8.19 17.44 10.11
C GLU A 248 -8.70 16.00 10.06
N ARG A 249 -10.01 15.80 10.22
CA ARG A 249 -10.63 14.47 10.21
C ARG A 249 -10.60 13.83 8.84
N ASP A 250 -10.78 14.63 7.80
CA ASP A 250 -10.68 14.18 6.42
C ASP A 250 -9.26 13.66 6.11
N LEU A 251 -8.24 14.39 6.54
CA LEU A 251 -6.84 13.97 6.41
C LEU A 251 -6.55 12.68 7.19
N GLN A 252 -7.11 12.53 8.40
CA GLN A 252 -6.97 11.32 9.21
C GLN A 252 -7.64 10.09 8.58
N ARG A 253 -8.83 10.25 7.97
CA ARG A 253 -9.46 9.16 7.23
C ARG A 253 -8.60 8.75 6.04
N ALA A 254 -8.07 9.71 5.28
CA ALA A 254 -7.17 9.41 4.17
C ALA A 254 -5.92 8.65 4.63
N ALA A 255 -5.27 9.11 5.71
CA ALA A 255 -4.11 8.45 6.29
C ALA A 255 -4.42 7.03 6.81
N SER A 256 -5.60 6.80 7.39
CA SER A 256 -6.02 5.46 7.81
C SER A 256 -6.13 4.49 6.62
N ILE A 257 -6.66 4.94 5.49
CA ILE A 257 -6.78 4.11 4.27
C ILE A 257 -5.39 3.84 3.68
N ALA A 258 -4.51 4.83 3.67
CA ALA A 258 -3.14 4.68 3.20
C ALA A 258 -2.35 3.66 4.05
N LEU A 259 -2.47 3.72 5.37
CA LEU A 259 -1.89 2.73 6.28
C LEU A 259 -2.48 1.34 6.02
N LEU A 260 -3.80 1.23 5.85
CA LEU A 260 -4.43 -0.05 5.52
C LEU A 260 -3.87 -0.64 4.23
N ALA A 261 -3.71 0.16 3.17
CA ALA A 261 -3.14 -0.29 1.91
C ALA A 261 -1.73 -0.86 2.09
N MET A 262 -0.87 -0.17 2.85
CA MET A 262 0.49 -0.63 3.13
C MET A 262 0.48 -1.90 4.00
N LEU A 263 -0.28 -1.93 5.10
CA LEU A 263 -0.38 -3.07 6.01
C LEU A 263 -0.86 -4.35 5.31
N VAL A 264 -1.85 -4.25 4.43
CA VAL A 264 -2.35 -5.42 3.70
C VAL A 264 -1.34 -5.86 2.63
N HIS A 265 -0.70 -4.92 1.93
CA HIS A 265 0.33 -5.26 0.94
C HIS A 265 1.57 -5.89 1.60
N SER A 266 1.94 -5.48 2.82
CA SER A 266 3.00 -6.10 3.64
C SER A 266 2.78 -7.58 3.94
N GLY A 267 1.56 -8.12 3.76
CA GLY A 267 1.28 -9.55 3.91
C GLY A 267 1.68 -10.40 2.70
N VAL A 268 1.93 -9.79 1.55
CA VAL A 268 2.25 -10.48 0.29
C VAL A 268 3.42 -9.82 -0.47
N ASP A 269 4.02 -8.79 0.12
CA ASP A 269 5.24 -8.14 -0.35
C ASP A 269 5.92 -7.38 0.80
N TYR A 270 6.98 -6.61 0.52
CA TYR A 270 7.79 -5.88 1.51
C TYR A 270 7.89 -4.35 1.31
N PRO A 271 6.78 -3.61 1.09
CA PRO A 271 6.85 -2.18 0.81
C PRO A 271 7.60 -1.35 1.86
N LEU A 272 7.47 -1.67 3.15
CA LEU A 272 8.07 -0.88 4.24
C LEU A 272 9.59 -1.11 4.40
N ARG A 273 10.17 -2.09 3.70
CA ARG A 273 11.64 -2.21 3.56
C ARG A 273 12.25 -1.16 2.63
N THR A 274 11.45 -0.29 2.03
CA THR A 274 11.93 0.92 1.34
C THR A 274 11.78 2.17 2.17
N ALA A 275 12.81 3.01 2.20
CA ALA A 275 12.79 4.27 2.96
C ALA A 275 11.62 5.19 2.54
N ALA A 276 11.32 5.28 1.24
CA ALA A 276 10.25 6.15 0.75
C ALA A 276 8.86 5.77 1.32
N LEU A 277 8.53 4.48 1.33
CA LEU A 277 7.25 3.99 1.84
C LEU A 277 7.25 3.90 3.37
N ALA A 278 8.37 3.58 4.01
CA ALA A 278 8.50 3.64 5.47
C ALA A 278 8.26 5.06 6.02
N VAL A 279 8.81 6.08 5.36
CA VAL A 279 8.57 7.49 5.75
C VAL A 279 7.12 7.88 5.48
N LEU A 280 6.52 7.45 4.36
CA LEU A 280 5.09 7.68 4.10
C LEU A 280 4.20 7.02 5.17
N PHE A 281 4.54 5.79 5.57
CA PHE A 281 3.86 5.05 6.64
C PHE A 281 3.94 5.81 7.96
N ALA A 282 5.15 6.21 8.39
CA ALA A 282 5.35 7.00 9.60
C ALA A 282 4.61 8.35 9.54
N PHE A 283 4.61 9.02 8.39
CA PHE A 283 3.88 10.27 8.17
C PHE A 283 2.37 10.09 8.31
N CYS A 284 1.81 9.05 7.70
CA CYS A 284 0.39 8.70 7.83
C CYS A 284 0.04 8.32 9.28
N ALA A 285 0.92 7.60 9.97
CA ALA A 285 0.73 7.27 11.39
C ALA A 285 0.69 8.52 12.27
N ALA A 286 1.60 9.48 12.05
CA ALA A 286 1.62 10.75 12.75
C ALA A 286 0.37 11.61 12.49
N ILE A 287 -0.16 11.60 11.26
CA ILE A 287 -1.44 12.23 10.95
C ILE A 287 -2.57 11.56 11.73
N LEU A 288 -2.63 10.22 11.68
CA LEU A 288 -3.71 9.45 12.27
C LEU A 288 -3.71 9.53 13.80
N GLU A 289 -2.56 9.67 14.46
CA GLU A 289 -2.45 9.87 15.91
C GLU A 289 -3.31 11.05 16.39
N LYS A 290 -3.33 12.15 15.62
CA LYS A 290 -4.15 13.35 15.93
C LYS A 290 -5.65 13.05 15.97
N ALA A 291 -6.11 11.89 15.52
CA ALA A 291 -7.51 11.51 15.60
C ALA A 291 -8.02 11.32 17.03
N GLY A 292 -7.16 11.01 18.00
CA GLY A 292 -7.58 10.90 19.39
C GLY A 292 -7.73 12.25 20.11
N GLN A 293 -7.31 13.36 19.47
CA GLN A 293 -7.45 14.69 20.03
C GLN A 293 -8.80 15.31 19.62
N PRO A 294 -9.44 16.10 20.49
CA PRO A 294 -10.57 16.94 20.08
C PRO A 294 -10.13 17.81 18.89
N VAL A 295 -11.02 17.99 17.91
CA VAL A 295 -10.76 18.98 16.86
C VAL A 295 -10.75 20.34 17.57
N ALA A 296 -9.60 21.03 17.58
CA ALA A 296 -9.55 22.40 18.05
C ALA A 296 -10.62 23.16 17.28
N ARG A 297 -11.60 23.74 17.98
CA ARG A 297 -12.55 24.63 17.34
C ARG A 297 -11.71 25.81 16.86
N ASP A 298 -11.47 25.91 15.56
CA ASP A 298 -10.98 27.15 14.98
C ASP A 298 -11.92 28.25 15.47
N GLN A 299 -11.38 29.12 16.32
CA GLN A 299 -12.06 30.36 16.66
C GLN A 299 -11.99 31.22 15.40
N THR A 300 -13.18 31.58 14.91
CA THR A 300 -13.50 32.55 13.85
C THR A 300 -13.16 32.16 12.41
#